data_AF-A0A2Z4UYN0-F1
#
_entry.id   AF-A0A2Z4UYN0-F1
#
_cell.length_a   1.000
_cell.length_b   1.000
_cell.length_c   1.000
_cell.angle_alpha   90.00
_cell.angle_beta   90.00
_cell.angle_gamma   90.00
#
_symmetry.space_group_name_H-M   'P 1'
#
loop_
_entity.id
_entity.type
_entity.pdbx_description
1 polymer ?
#
loop_
_entity_poly.entity_id
_entity_poly.type
_entity_poly.pdbx_seq_one_letter_code
_entity_poly.pdbx_strand_id
1 'polypeptide(L)'
;MAALGWLTPRRRSATARSVLAGEASAEAARKTALADEPLDTVDSAEALEAAEAEEAEALEARDAAAAEATAPTAPAEPAEPEFPVAGDDLAAAFFDLDNTVMQGAAIFHFGRGLYKREFFQRRELARFAWQQAWFRLAGVEDPEHMQDARDSALSIVKGHKVSELMSIGEEIYDEYMAERIWPGTRALAQAHLDAGQKVWLVTAAPVETATIIARRLGLTGALGTVAESVDGVYTGRLVGEPLHGPAKAEAVRALASAEGLDLARCAAYSDSHNDIPMLSLVGHPYAINPDTKLRKHARAHDWRLRDYRTGRKAVKVGVPAAAGVGAIAGGAAAAIALHRRRK
;
A
#
# COMPACT_ATOMS: atom_id res chain seq x y z
N MET A 1 37.67 -35.57 24.94
CA MET A 1 36.67 -35.92 23.91
C MET A 1 35.27 -35.69 24.48
N ALA A 2 34.73 -34.49 24.32
CA ALA A 2 33.29 -34.20 24.20
C ALA A 2 33.16 -32.71 23.86
N ALA A 3 32.73 -32.46 22.63
CA ALA A 3 32.83 -31.18 21.94
C ALA A 3 31.60 -30.29 22.14
N LEU A 4 31.81 -29.01 21.86
CA LEU A 4 30.88 -27.90 21.88
C LEU A 4 29.55 -28.20 21.17
N GLY A 5 28.44 -28.04 21.90
CA GLY A 5 27.07 -28.10 21.37
C GLY A 5 26.42 -26.73 21.23
N TRP A 6 27.06 -25.78 20.54
CA TRP A 6 26.48 -24.47 20.23
C TRP A 6 26.73 -24.17 18.75
N LEU A 7 25.71 -24.41 17.91
CA LEU A 7 25.44 -23.79 16.60
C LEU A 7 24.35 -24.60 15.87
N THR A 8 23.10 -24.46 16.28
CA THR A 8 21.97 -24.65 15.36
C THR A 8 20.95 -23.55 15.65
N PRO A 9 20.50 -22.75 14.67
CA PRO A 9 19.37 -21.86 14.86
C PRO A 9 18.13 -22.76 15.03
N ARG A 10 17.63 -22.86 16.26
CA ARG A 10 16.34 -23.50 16.54
C ARG A 10 15.28 -22.79 15.70
N ARG A 11 14.70 -23.49 14.71
CA ARG A 11 13.56 -23.01 13.91
C ARG A 11 12.44 -22.60 14.86
N ARG A 12 12.22 -21.29 15.02
CA ARG A 12 11.06 -20.73 15.73
C ARG A 12 9.78 -21.07 14.94
N SER A 13 8.67 -21.37 15.64
CA SER A 13 7.38 -21.65 15.00
C SER A 13 6.93 -20.46 14.13
N ALA A 14 6.11 -20.71 13.10
CA ALA A 14 5.68 -19.70 12.13
C ALA A 14 5.18 -18.41 12.82
N THR A 15 4.38 -18.53 13.88
CA THR A 15 3.88 -17.39 14.66
C THR A 15 4.97 -16.55 15.30
N ALA A 16 6.00 -17.17 15.90
CA ALA A 16 7.08 -16.44 16.56
C ALA A 16 7.97 -15.67 15.55
N ARG A 17 8.04 -16.14 14.29
CA ARG A 17 8.70 -15.40 13.22
C ARG A 17 7.83 -14.26 12.69
N SER A 18 6.51 -14.46 12.58
CA SER A 18 5.56 -13.41 12.21
C SER A 18 5.57 -12.26 13.21
N VAL A 19 5.57 -12.57 14.51
CA VAL A 19 5.65 -11.57 15.59
C VAL A 19 6.97 -10.79 15.49
N LEU A 20 8.11 -11.49 15.39
CA LEU A 20 9.41 -10.83 15.25
C LEU A 20 9.48 -9.92 14.00
N ALA A 21 8.91 -10.36 12.88
CA ALA A 21 8.83 -9.55 11.66
C ALA A 21 7.97 -8.31 11.86
N GLY A 22 6.81 -8.47 12.50
CA GLY A 22 5.88 -7.37 12.78
C GLY A 22 6.46 -6.34 13.73
N GLU A 23 7.05 -6.78 14.83
CA GLU A 23 7.72 -5.91 15.82
C GLU A 23 8.89 -5.15 15.19
N ALA A 24 9.75 -5.83 14.42
CA ALA A 24 10.86 -5.19 13.74
C ALA A 24 10.39 -4.13 12.73
N SER A 25 9.31 -4.43 12.00
CA SER A 25 8.70 -3.49 11.06
C SER A 25 8.14 -2.25 11.76
N ALA A 26 7.40 -2.45 12.86
CA ALA A 26 6.85 -1.36 13.67
C ALA A 26 7.95 -0.51 14.34
N GLU A 27 9.05 -1.12 14.78
CA GLU A 27 10.20 -0.39 15.29
C GLU A 27 10.88 0.44 14.20
N ALA A 28 11.08 -0.13 13.01
CA ALA A 28 11.65 0.60 11.88
C ALA A 28 10.78 1.80 11.48
N ALA A 29 9.46 1.61 11.41
CA ALA A 29 8.51 2.66 11.07
C ALA A 29 8.58 3.85 12.04
N ARG A 30 8.66 3.58 13.35
CA ARG A 30 8.77 4.63 14.38
C ARG A 30 10.09 5.38 14.34
N LYS A 31 11.21 4.68 14.12
CA LYS A 31 12.52 5.34 13.99
C LYS A 31 12.54 6.34 12.84
N THR A 32 11.90 6.00 11.72
CA THR A 32 11.75 6.91 10.59
C THR A 32 10.83 8.08 10.92
N ALA A 33 9.65 7.81 11.49
CA ALA A 33 8.69 8.87 11.83
C ALA A 33 9.29 9.90 12.79
N LEU A 34 10.06 9.46 13.79
CA LEU A 34 10.79 10.33 14.72
C LEU A 34 11.94 11.11 14.07
N ALA A 35 12.57 10.56 13.03
CA ALA A 35 13.66 11.22 12.32
C ALA A 35 13.18 12.35 11.40
N ASP A 36 11.92 12.29 10.97
CA ASP A 36 11.27 13.29 10.12
C ASP A 36 10.48 14.35 10.94
N GLU A 37 10.41 14.24 12.28
CA GLU A 37 9.86 15.31 13.12
C GLU A 37 10.79 16.55 13.11
N PRO A 38 10.25 17.75 12.81
CA PRO A 38 11.05 18.97 12.85
C PRO A 38 11.52 19.26 14.28
N LEU A 39 12.82 19.54 14.44
CA LEU A 39 13.38 20.07 15.68
C LEU A 39 12.73 21.43 15.98
N ASP A 40 11.93 21.51 17.03
CA ASP A 40 11.21 22.72 17.47
C ASP A 40 12.09 23.99 17.46
N THR A 41 11.62 25.01 16.75
CA THR A 41 12.00 26.41 17.01
C THR A 41 10.77 27.32 16.95
N VAL A 42 10.28 27.67 18.14
CA VAL A 42 9.70 28.96 18.55
C VAL A 42 9.26 29.90 17.40
N ASP A 43 8.01 29.76 16.95
CA ASP A 43 7.19 30.89 16.47
C ASP A 43 5.68 30.56 16.44
N SER A 44 5.20 29.87 17.47
CA SER A 44 3.81 29.38 17.55
C SER A 44 2.84 30.34 18.25
N ALA A 45 3.20 31.62 18.39
CA ALA A 45 2.31 32.64 18.94
C ALA A 45 1.64 33.49 17.85
N GLU A 46 2.33 33.80 16.74
CA GLU A 46 1.78 34.67 15.69
C GLU A 46 0.86 33.94 14.69
N ALA A 47 0.98 32.61 14.57
CA ALA A 47 0.14 31.80 13.68
C ALA A 47 -1.26 31.49 14.24
N LEU A 48 -1.45 31.57 15.57
CA LEU A 48 -2.72 31.28 16.23
C LEU A 48 -3.71 32.45 16.17
N GLU A 49 -3.22 33.70 16.23
CA GLU A 49 -4.08 34.89 16.16
C GLU A 49 -4.66 35.14 14.76
N ALA A 50 -3.98 34.69 13.70
CA ALA A 50 -4.46 34.82 12.33
C ALA A 50 -5.56 33.79 11.97
N ALA A 51 -5.52 32.60 12.57
CA ALA A 51 -6.49 31.53 12.32
C ALA A 51 -7.83 31.76 13.04
N GLU A 52 -7.80 32.35 14.25
CA GLU A 52 -9.01 32.61 15.04
C GLU A 52 -9.89 33.75 14.45
N ALA A 53 -9.31 34.65 13.64
CA ALA A 53 -10.05 35.71 12.96
C ALA A 53 -10.79 35.23 11.70
N GLU A 54 -10.23 34.25 10.98
CA GLU A 54 -10.83 33.69 9.75
C GLU A 54 -11.97 32.70 10.07
N GLU A 55 -11.90 31.99 11.19
CA GLU A 55 -12.92 31.02 11.62
C GLU A 55 -14.20 31.70 12.13
N ALA A 56 -14.10 32.91 12.70
CA ALA A 56 -15.26 33.71 13.14
C ALA A 56 -16.09 34.24 11.96
N GLU A 57 -15.46 34.64 10.85
CA GLU A 57 -16.14 35.17 9.66
C GLU A 57 -16.78 34.05 8.82
N ALA A 58 -16.20 32.84 8.85
CA ALA A 58 -16.74 31.66 8.19
C ALA A 58 -17.98 31.06 8.91
N LEU A 59 -18.13 31.28 10.21
CA LEU A 59 -19.27 30.78 10.98
C LEU A 59 -20.56 31.59 10.73
N GLU A 60 -20.48 32.92 10.64
CA GLU A 60 -21.63 33.79 10.35
C GLU A 60 -22.22 33.56 8.95
N ALA A 61 -21.39 33.18 7.96
CA ALA A 61 -21.84 32.88 6.61
C ALA A 61 -22.60 31.55 6.49
N ARG A 62 -22.37 30.59 7.40
CA ARG A 62 -23.02 29.27 7.40
C ARG A 62 -24.39 29.29 8.06
N ASP A 63 -24.58 30.14 9.07
CA ASP A 63 -25.88 30.28 9.75
C ASP A 63 -26.93 31.04 8.92
N ALA A 64 -26.50 31.92 8.00
CA ALA A 64 -27.42 32.63 7.10
C ALA A 64 -28.00 31.74 5.97
N ALA A 65 -27.33 30.65 5.60
CA ALA A 65 -27.76 29.74 4.53
C ALA A 65 -28.67 28.60 5.02
N ALA A 66 -28.73 28.34 6.34
CA ALA A 66 -29.49 27.25 6.93
C ALA A 66 -30.98 27.57 7.19
N ALA A 67 -31.43 28.81 6.95
CA ALA A 67 -32.77 29.28 7.32
C ALA A 67 -33.86 29.09 6.24
N GLU A 68 -33.55 28.52 5.07
CA GLU A 68 -34.53 28.44 3.96
C GLU A 68 -34.57 27.08 3.25
N ALA A 69 -34.89 26.01 3.99
CA ALA A 69 -35.51 24.80 3.43
C ALA A 69 -36.02 23.88 4.55
N THR A 70 -37.30 23.99 4.93
CA THR A 70 -37.93 23.00 5.81
C THR A 70 -39.23 22.50 5.19
N ALA A 71 -39.17 21.31 4.61
CA ALA A 71 -40.34 20.46 4.38
C ALA A 71 -40.08 19.10 5.06
N PRO A 72 -41.03 18.55 5.84
CA PRO A 72 -40.77 17.39 6.67
C PRO A 72 -40.74 16.12 5.82
N THR A 73 -39.60 15.43 5.80
CA THR A 73 -39.49 14.07 5.28
C THR A 73 -39.41 13.10 6.46
N ALA A 74 -40.12 11.98 6.37
CA ALA A 74 -40.19 10.92 7.37
C ALA A 74 -38.80 10.48 7.88
N PRO A 75 -38.67 9.98 9.13
CA PRO A 75 -37.36 9.68 9.72
C PRO A 75 -36.63 8.62 8.90
N ALA A 76 -35.55 9.05 8.23
CA ALA A 76 -34.58 8.16 7.62
C ALA A 76 -33.84 7.41 8.74
N GLU A 77 -33.52 6.13 8.48
CA GLU A 77 -32.57 5.37 9.30
C GLU A 77 -31.30 6.22 9.54
N PRO A 78 -30.69 6.19 10.73
CA PRO A 78 -29.53 7.03 11.02
C PRO A 78 -28.46 6.74 9.97
N ALA A 79 -28.13 7.76 9.18
CA ALA A 79 -27.07 7.68 8.18
C ALA A 79 -25.79 7.22 8.87
N GLU A 80 -25.05 6.29 8.25
CA GLU A 80 -23.72 5.92 8.76
C GLU A 80 -22.91 7.21 8.96
N PRO A 81 -22.27 7.40 10.12
CA PRO A 81 -21.46 8.58 10.34
C PRO A 81 -20.39 8.68 9.25
N GLU A 82 -20.13 9.91 8.80
CA GLU A 82 -19.08 10.18 7.83
C GLU A 82 -17.74 9.65 8.36
N PHE A 83 -17.07 8.80 7.57
CA PHE A 83 -15.80 8.17 7.93
C PHE A 83 -14.74 8.57 6.91
N PRO A 84 -13.54 9.03 7.33
CA PRO A 84 -13.01 9.04 8.70
C PRO A 84 -13.61 10.11 9.64
N VAL A 85 -13.57 9.83 10.94
CA VAL A 85 -14.02 10.77 11.99
C VAL A 85 -12.92 11.80 12.24
N ALA A 86 -13.25 13.08 12.04
CA ALA A 86 -12.33 14.19 12.25
C ALA A 86 -11.94 14.36 13.73
N GLY A 87 -10.64 14.60 13.99
CA GLY A 87 -10.09 14.83 15.32
C GLY A 87 -9.92 13.57 16.18
N ASP A 88 -10.08 12.37 15.60
CA ASP A 88 -9.88 11.10 16.29
C ASP A 88 -8.41 10.69 16.29
N ASP A 89 -7.67 11.11 17.32
CA ASP A 89 -6.25 10.82 17.52
C ASP A 89 -5.96 9.36 17.91
N LEU A 90 -6.99 8.60 18.31
CA LEU A 90 -6.90 7.17 18.60
C LEU A 90 -7.10 6.30 17.35
N ALA A 91 -7.51 6.89 16.22
CA ALA A 91 -7.72 6.20 14.96
C ALA A 91 -6.54 6.35 13.99
N ALA A 92 -6.36 5.34 13.16
CA ALA A 92 -5.40 5.34 12.07
C ALA A 92 -5.92 4.55 10.86
N ALA A 93 -5.27 4.74 9.72
CA ALA A 93 -5.55 4.01 8.50
C ALA A 93 -4.34 3.21 8.02
N PHE A 94 -4.53 1.91 7.79
CA PHE A 94 -3.51 0.98 7.32
C PHE A 94 -3.76 0.59 5.86
N PHE A 95 -2.85 0.96 4.97
CA PHE A 95 -2.99 0.69 3.54
C PHE A 95 -2.01 -0.38 3.10
N ASP A 96 -2.50 -1.47 2.52
CA ASP A 96 -1.65 -2.31 1.68
C ASP A 96 -1.15 -1.52 0.44
N LEU A 97 -0.03 -1.94 -0.13
CA LEU A 97 0.62 -1.25 -1.24
C LEU A 97 0.21 -1.80 -2.61
N ASP A 98 0.53 -3.07 -2.85
CA ASP A 98 0.52 -3.66 -4.19
C ASP A 98 -0.93 -3.91 -4.64
N ASN A 99 -1.32 -3.40 -5.81
CA ASN A 99 -2.70 -3.37 -6.33
C ASN A 99 -3.75 -2.62 -5.47
N THR A 100 -3.41 -2.24 -4.24
CA THR A 100 -4.23 -1.44 -3.32
C THR A 100 -3.97 0.06 -3.51
N VAL A 101 -2.78 0.55 -3.15
CA VAL A 101 -2.34 1.95 -3.36
C VAL A 101 -1.71 2.12 -4.74
N MET A 102 -0.92 1.16 -5.19
CA MET A 102 -0.20 1.19 -6.47
C MET A 102 -0.74 0.14 -7.45
N GLN A 103 -0.64 0.40 -8.75
CA GLN A 103 -0.89 -0.59 -9.79
C GLN A 103 0.31 -1.52 -9.97
N GLY A 104 0.12 -2.82 -9.71
CA GLY A 104 1.19 -3.81 -9.79
C GLY A 104 2.01 -3.90 -8.50
N ALA A 105 3.07 -4.72 -8.56
CA ALA A 105 3.93 -4.99 -7.42
C ALA A 105 5.11 -4.00 -7.37
N ALA A 106 5.28 -3.30 -6.26
CA ALA A 106 6.37 -2.35 -6.04
C ALA A 106 7.74 -3.01 -6.16
N ILE A 107 7.89 -4.24 -5.63
CA ILE A 107 9.15 -4.98 -5.72
C ILE A 107 9.57 -5.28 -7.17
N PHE A 108 8.61 -5.44 -8.09
CA PHE A 108 8.90 -5.63 -9.51
C PHE A 108 9.47 -4.35 -10.14
N HIS A 109 8.85 -3.20 -9.84
CA HIS A 109 9.33 -1.90 -10.33
C HIS A 109 10.69 -1.56 -9.73
N PHE A 110 10.89 -1.89 -8.46
CA PHE A 110 12.16 -1.73 -7.76
C PHE A 110 13.27 -2.59 -8.38
N GLY A 111 13.04 -3.89 -8.55
CA GLY A 111 14.01 -4.79 -9.19
C GLY A 111 14.35 -4.38 -10.62
N ARG A 112 13.36 -3.91 -11.40
CA ARG A 112 13.59 -3.36 -12.74
C ARG A 112 14.48 -2.11 -12.72
N GLY A 113 14.27 -1.23 -11.75
CA GLY A 113 15.07 -0.02 -11.56
C GLY A 113 16.53 -0.35 -11.19
N LEU A 114 16.74 -1.28 -10.25
CA LEU A 114 18.06 -1.77 -9.87
C LEU A 114 18.80 -2.41 -11.05
N TYR A 115 18.09 -3.19 -11.87
CA TYR A 115 18.68 -3.88 -13.02
C TYR A 115 19.22 -2.87 -14.04
N LYS A 116 18.46 -1.82 -14.35
CA LYS A 116 18.88 -0.78 -15.29
C LYS A 116 20.07 0.05 -14.83
N ARG A 117 20.30 0.11 -13.52
CA ARG A 117 21.42 0.84 -12.91
C ARG A 117 22.66 -0.04 -12.71
N GLU A 118 22.66 -1.26 -13.28
CA GLU A 118 23.74 -2.25 -13.14
C GLU A 118 24.10 -2.54 -11.67
N PHE A 119 23.13 -2.38 -10.75
CA PHE A 119 23.33 -2.59 -9.32
C PHE A 119 23.72 -4.04 -8.98
N PHE A 120 23.38 -4.97 -9.87
CA PHE A 120 23.69 -6.39 -9.74
C PHE A 120 25.14 -6.66 -10.08
N GLN A 121 25.86 -7.36 -9.19
CA GLN A 121 27.24 -7.72 -9.49
C GLN A 121 27.28 -8.80 -10.60
N ARG A 122 28.31 -8.74 -11.46
CA ARG A 122 28.50 -9.73 -12.54
C ARG A 122 28.46 -11.19 -12.05
N ARG A 123 28.97 -11.46 -10.85
CA ARG A 123 28.96 -12.79 -10.22
C ARG A 123 27.54 -13.25 -9.85
N GLU A 124 26.68 -12.33 -9.47
CA GLU A 124 25.29 -12.63 -9.12
C GLU A 124 24.48 -12.92 -10.35
N LEU A 125 24.63 -12.10 -11.41
CA LEU A 125 24.04 -12.36 -12.71
C LEU A 125 24.48 -13.72 -13.27
N ALA A 126 25.76 -14.07 -13.14
CA ALA A 126 26.28 -15.37 -13.55
C ALA A 126 25.66 -16.53 -12.73
N ARG A 127 25.51 -16.37 -11.41
CA ARG A 127 24.83 -17.35 -10.55
C ARG A 127 23.36 -17.50 -10.91
N PHE A 128 22.64 -16.40 -11.17
CA PHE A 128 21.25 -16.44 -11.62
C PHE A 128 21.13 -17.16 -12.97
N ALA A 129 22.00 -16.84 -13.93
CA ALA A 129 22.02 -17.53 -15.22
C ALA A 129 22.28 -19.03 -15.07
N TRP A 130 23.18 -19.42 -14.16
CA TRP A 130 23.46 -20.82 -13.85
C TRP A 130 22.27 -21.52 -13.19
N GLN A 131 21.64 -20.90 -12.19
CA GLN A 131 20.43 -21.42 -11.55
C GLN A 131 19.31 -21.59 -12.57
N GLN A 132 19.07 -20.61 -13.44
CA GLN A 132 18.04 -20.68 -14.48
C GLN A 132 18.32 -21.81 -15.49
N ALA A 133 19.59 -22.02 -15.86
CA ALA A 133 20.00 -23.12 -16.73
C ALA A 133 19.80 -24.47 -16.04
N TRP A 134 20.15 -24.58 -14.76
CA TRP A 134 19.92 -25.76 -13.96
C TRP A 134 18.43 -26.08 -13.81
N PHE A 135 17.58 -25.08 -13.53
CA PHE A 135 16.12 -25.27 -13.44
C PHE A 135 15.51 -25.80 -14.73
N ARG A 136 15.93 -25.28 -15.88
CA ARG A 136 15.50 -25.78 -17.19
C ARG A 136 15.94 -27.21 -17.46
N LEU A 137 17.04 -27.65 -16.85
CA LEU A 137 17.59 -29.00 -17.01
C LEU A 137 17.03 -30.01 -15.99
N ALA A 138 16.76 -29.56 -14.76
CA ALA A 138 16.40 -30.40 -13.63
C ALA A 138 14.88 -30.54 -13.40
N GLY A 139 14.06 -29.56 -13.83
CA GLY A 139 12.60 -29.70 -13.90
C GLY A 139 11.88 -29.95 -12.56
N VAL A 140 12.46 -29.58 -11.42
CA VAL A 140 11.84 -29.79 -10.09
C VAL A 140 11.21 -28.49 -9.61
N GLU A 141 9.87 -28.45 -9.54
CA GLU A 141 9.09 -27.42 -8.84
C GLU A 141 8.88 -27.83 -7.37
N ASP A 142 9.75 -27.36 -6.46
CA ASP A 142 9.66 -27.62 -5.01
C ASP A 142 9.32 -26.31 -4.24
N PRO A 143 8.53 -26.33 -3.14
CA PRO A 143 8.39 -25.22 -2.19
C PRO A 143 9.70 -24.60 -1.65
N GLU A 144 10.87 -25.23 -1.83
CA GLU A 144 12.19 -24.58 -1.67
C GLU A 144 12.35 -23.31 -2.53
N HIS A 145 11.62 -23.20 -3.65
CA HIS A 145 11.66 -22.04 -4.55
C HIS A 145 11.38 -20.69 -3.89
N MET A 146 10.46 -20.64 -2.91
CA MET A 146 10.13 -19.38 -2.26
C MET A 146 11.27 -18.94 -1.32
N GLN A 147 11.97 -19.89 -0.70
CA GLN A 147 13.16 -19.59 0.11
C GLN A 147 14.34 -19.23 -0.80
N ASP A 148 14.55 -19.98 -1.88
CA ASP A 148 15.62 -19.70 -2.85
C ASP A 148 15.44 -18.35 -3.55
N ALA A 149 14.22 -17.98 -3.91
CA ALA A 149 13.91 -16.68 -4.49
C ALA A 149 14.16 -15.54 -3.49
N ARG A 150 13.83 -15.74 -2.21
CA ARG A 150 14.10 -14.78 -1.13
C ARG A 150 15.60 -14.63 -0.89
N ASP A 151 16.32 -15.73 -0.71
CA ASP A 151 17.77 -15.73 -0.47
C ASP A 151 18.52 -15.13 -1.65
N SER A 152 18.07 -15.43 -2.86
CA SER A 152 18.63 -14.82 -4.07
C SER A 152 18.35 -13.32 -4.13
N ALA A 153 17.14 -12.87 -3.79
CA ALA A 153 16.82 -11.45 -3.72
C ALA A 153 17.66 -10.72 -2.66
N LEU A 154 17.81 -11.30 -1.47
CA LEU A 154 18.58 -10.73 -0.36
C LEU A 154 20.07 -10.71 -0.64
N SER A 155 20.58 -11.66 -1.42
CA SER A 155 21.98 -11.68 -1.78
C SER A 155 22.38 -10.49 -2.65
N ILE A 156 21.49 -9.96 -3.49
CA ILE A 156 21.72 -8.77 -4.34
C ILE A 156 22.09 -7.55 -3.49
N VAL A 157 21.43 -7.39 -2.34
CA VAL A 157 21.65 -6.25 -1.45
C VAL A 157 22.74 -6.51 -0.42
N LYS A 158 23.22 -7.76 -0.27
CA LYS A 158 24.20 -8.13 0.75
C LYS A 158 25.51 -7.36 0.55
N GLY A 159 25.97 -6.71 1.62
CA GLY A 159 27.20 -5.91 1.60
C GLY A 159 27.03 -4.50 1.04
N HIS A 160 25.84 -4.13 0.54
CA HIS A 160 25.53 -2.76 0.16
C HIS A 160 25.08 -1.94 1.37
N LYS A 161 25.29 -0.63 1.29
CA LYS A 161 24.83 0.31 2.32
C LYS A 161 23.32 0.52 2.19
N VAL A 162 22.62 0.57 3.33
CA VAL A 162 21.19 0.91 3.37
C VAL A 162 20.93 2.26 2.71
N SER A 163 21.79 3.25 2.97
CA SER A 163 21.69 4.59 2.39
C SER A 163 21.82 4.63 0.87
N GLU A 164 22.63 3.73 0.29
CA GLU A 164 22.79 3.61 -1.16
C GLU A 164 21.49 3.11 -1.78
N LEU A 165 20.90 2.07 -1.20
CA LEU A 165 19.64 1.50 -1.66
C LEU A 165 18.48 2.50 -1.52
N MET A 166 18.45 3.28 -0.43
CA MET A 166 17.49 4.37 -0.23
C MET A 166 17.62 5.44 -1.34
N SER A 167 18.83 5.90 -1.64
CA SER A 167 19.06 6.90 -2.69
C SER A 167 18.61 6.41 -4.06
N ILE A 168 18.92 5.17 -4.41
CA ILE A 168 18.48 4.57 -5.67
C ILE A 168 16.95 4.40 -5.68
N GLY A 169 16.35 4.04 -4.55
CA GLY A 169 14.92 3.89 -4.41
C GLY A 169 14.13 5.16 -4.67
N GLU A 170 14.67 6.33 -4.30
CA GLU A 170 14.07 7.63 -4.60
C GLU A 170 13.93 7.85 -6.10
N GLU A 171 15.00 7.63 -6.86
CA GLU A 171 14.98 7.79 -8.31
C GLU A 171 14.05 6.77 -8.98
N ILE A 172 14.05 5.52 -8.50
CA ILE A 172 13.16 4.47 -9.00
C ILE A 172 11.70 4.84 -8.76
N TYR A 173 11.39 5.47 -7.63
CA TYR A 173 10.03 5.91 -7.34
C TYR A 173 9.56 6.90 -8.42
N ASP A 174 10.36 7.94 -8.66
CA ASP A 174 10.05 9.00 -9.61
C ASP A 174 9.92 8.45 -11.04
N GLU A 175 10.77 7.49 -11.44
CA GLU A 175 10.78 6.92 -12.79
C GLU A 175 9.69 5.87 -13.05
N TYR A 176 9.35 5.03 -12.07
CA TYR A 176 8.56 3.81 -12.32
C TYR A 176 7.30 3.67 -11.48
N MET A 177 7.17 4.40 -10.38
CA MET A 177 6.14 4.18 -9.36
C MET A 177 5.12 5.32 -9.26
N ALA A 178 5.56 6.59 -9.37
CA ALA A 178 4.70 7.76 -9.14
C ALA A 178 3.41 7.75 -9.99
N GLU A 179 3.51 7.43 -11.28
CA GLU A 179 2.35 7.39 -12.20
C GLU A 179 1.41 6.19 -11.97
N ARG A 180 1.77 5.25 -11.08
CA ARG A 180 1.04 4.01 -10.83
C ARG A 180 0.12 4.07 -9.62
N ILE A 181 0.16 5.16 -8.88
CA ILE A 181 -0.70 5.33 -7.71
C ILE A 181 -2.16 5.45 -8.14
N TRP A 182 -3.05 4.69 -7.50
CA TRP A 182 -4.48 4.78 -7.73
C TRP A 182 -5.01 6.11 -7.19
N PRO A 183 -5.60 6.99 -8.04
CA PRO A 183 -6.12 8.27 -7.55
C PRO A 183 -7.19 8.10 -6.46
N GLY A 184 -8.04 7.08 -6.59
CA GLY A 184 -9.07 6.78 -5.60
C GLY A 184 -8.52 6.32 -4.24
N THR A 185 -7.43 5.55 -4.22
CA THR A 185 -6.78 5.16 -2.96
C THR A 185 -5.99 6.31 -2.36
N ARG A 186 -5.35 7.15 -3.19
CA ARG A 186 -4.71 8.39 -2.73
C ARG A 186 -5.72 9.32 -2.06
N ALA A 187 -6.91 9.50 -2.64
CA ALA A 187 -7.97 10.31 -2.05
C ALA A 187 -8.46 9.76 -0.70
N LEU A 188 -8.52 8.43 -0.55
CA LEU A 188 -8.82 7.81 0.74
C LEU A 188 -7.76 8.12 1.80
N ALA A 189 -6.48 7.96 1.45
CA ALA A 189 -5.39 8.29 2.35
C ALA A 189 -5.42 9.78 2.75
N GLN A 190 -5.68 10.67 1.78
CA GLN A 190 -5.81 12.10 2.05
C GLN A 190 -6.97 12.41 3.00
N ALA A 191 -8.14 11.77 2.83
CA ALA A 191 -9.27 11.99 3.73
C ALA A 191 -8.95 11.64 5.20
N HIS A 192 -8.12 10.62 5.44
CA HIS A 192 -7.65 10.29 6.80
C HIS A 192 -6.69 11.35 7.35
N LEU A 193 -5.76 11.83 6.52
CA LEU A 193 -4.85 12.91 6.90
C LEU A 193 -5.62 14.21 7.21
N ASP A 194 -6.59 14.57 6.37
CA ASP A 194 -7.45 15.75 6.55
C ASP A 194 -8.30 15.65 7.83
N ALA A 195 -8.63 14.43 8.25
CA ALA A 195 -9.32 14.14 9.52
C ALA A 195 -8.37 14.14 10.73
N GLY A 196 -7.07 14.40 10.55
CA GLY A 196 -6.06 14.37 11.62
C GLY A 196 -5.61 12.98 12.05
N GLN A 197 -5.98 11.93 11.30
CA GLN A 197 -5.61 10.55 11.62
C GLN A 197 -4.24 10.18 11.04
N LYS A 198 -3.52 9.28 11.72
CA LYS A 198 -2.27 8.72 11.21
C LYS A 198 -2.53 7.77 10.04
N VAL A 199 -1.69 7.82 9.01
CA VAL A 199 -1.81 6.96 7.82
C VAL A 199 -0.53 6.19 7.58
N TRP A 200 -0.64 4.86 7.56
CA TRP A 200 0.50 3.95 7.47
C TRP A 200 0.37 3.02 6.26
N LEU A 201 1.47 2.85 5.53
CA LEU A 201 1.59 1.81 4.51
C LEU A 201 1.97 0.47 5.16
N VAL A 202 1.43 -0.66 4.69
CA VAL A 202 1.70 -2.00 5.24
C VAL A 202 1.93 -3.00 4.11
N THR A 203 3.19 -3.35 3.84
CA THR A 203 3.55 -4.08 2.61
C THR A 203 4.57 -5.19 2.82
N ALA A 204 4.53 -6.20 1.96
CA ALA A 204 5.57 -7.22 1.90
C ALA A 204 6.86 -6.72 1.22
N ALA A 205 6.82 -5.56 0.55
CA ALA A 205 8.01 -4.93 -0.03
C ALA A 205 9.03 -4.53 1.06
N PRO A 206 10.32 -4.30 0.71
CA PRO A 206 11.32 -3.80 1.66
C PRO A 206 10.85 -2.52 2.35
N VAL A 207 11.14 -2.39 3.65
CA VAL A 207 10.74 -1.23 4.46
C VAL A 207 11.30 0.09 3.91
N GLU A 208 12.46 0.06 3.28
CA GLU A 208 13.08 1.21 2.61
C GLU A 208 12.20 1.71 1.45
N THR A 209 11.81 0.81 0.54
CA THR A 209 10.91 1.17 -0.57
C THR A 209 9.56 1.66 -0.07
N ALA A 210 9.02 1.00 0.97
CA ALA A 210 7.75 1.38 1.58
C ALA A 210 7.82 2.79 2.20
N THR A 211 8.93 3.10 2.89
CA THR A 211 9.21 4.40 3.52
C THR A 211 9.29 5.51 2.48
N ILE A 212 10.02 5.27 1.38
CA ILE A 212 10.12 6.23 0.26
C ILE A 212 8.72 6.55 -0.29
N ILE A 213 7.91 5.51 -0.55
CA ILE A 213 6.54 5.69 -1.06
C ILE A 213 5.68 6.47 -0.06
N ALA A 214 5.72 6.11 1.23
CA ALA A 214 4.95 6.79 2.27
C ALA A 214 5.30 8.29 2.33
N ARG A 215 6.60 8.63 2.37
CA ARG A 215 7.07 10.01 2.39
C ARG A 215 6.63 10.80 1.15
N ARG A 216 6.78 10.21 -0.04
CA ARG A 216 6.37 10.85 -1.31
C ARG A 216 4.86 11.07 -1.41
N LEU A 217 4.08 10.28 -0.68
CA LEU A 217 2.63 10.42 -0.60
C LEU A 217 2.16 11.28 0.59
N GLY A 218 3.07 11.76 1.44
CA GLY A 218 2.72 12.53 2.64
C GLY A 218 2.06 11.70 3.75
N LEU A 219 2.30 10.39 3.77
CA LEU A 219 1.77 9.51 4.82
C LEU A 219 2.63 9.59 6.09
N THR A 220 2.10 9.14 7.22
CA THR A 220 2.81 9.12 8.51
C THR A 220 4.03 8.21 8.50
N GLY A 221 3.96 7.07 7.81
CA GLY A 221 5.08 6.15 7.71
C GLY A 221 4.74 4.83 7.03
N ALA A 222 5.63 3.85 7.16
CA ALA A 222 5.47 2.56 6.51
C ALA A 222 6.00 1.38 7.34
N LEU A 223 5.23 0.30 7.31
CA LEU A 223 5.57 -1.05 7.74
C LEU A 223 5.95 -1.86 6.49
N GLY A 224 7.17 -2.37 6.44
CA GLY A 224 7.66 -3.25 5.37
C GLY A 224 8.45 -4.45 5.88
N THR A 225 8.88 -5.31 4.95
CA THR A 225 9.81 -6.40 5.23
C THR A 225 11.18 -5.84 5.62
N VAL A 226 11.71 -6.27 6.76
CA VAL A 226 12.98 -5.76 7.30
C VAL A 226 14.13 -6.71 6.94
N ALA A 227 15.06 -6.21 6.13
CA ALA A 227 16.36 -6.85 5.92
C ALA A 227 17.31 -6.46 7.07
N GLU A 228 18.01 -7.45 7.61
CA GLU A 228 18.97 -7.23 8.69
C GLU A 228 20.16 -6.42 8.16
N SER A 229 20.54 -5.38 8.91
CA SER A 229 21.74 -4.59 8.67
C SER A 229 22.54 -4.43 9.96
N VAL A 230 23.86 -4.31 9.80
CA VAL A 230 24.82 -4.01 10.88
C VAL A 230 25.66 -2.84 10.39
N ASP A 231 25.79 -1.80 11.21
CA ASP A 231 26.51 -0.56 10.87
C ASP A 231 26.08 0.05 9.52
N GLY A 232 24.77 -0.03 9.22
CA GLY A 232 24.18 0.50 7.98
C GLY A 232 24.49 -0.34 6.73
N VAL A 233 24.98 -1.57 6.87
CA VAL A 233 25.28 -2.49 5.76
C VAL A 233 24.44 -3.75 5.85
N TYR A 234 23.80 -4.16 4.75
CA TYR A 234 22.95 -5.35 4.73
C TYR A 234 23.75 -6.64 4.91
N THR A 235 23.25 -7.53 5.78
CA THR A 235 23.87 -8.84 6.03
C THR A 235 23.44 -9.90 5.01
N GLY A 236 22.38 -9.63 4.25
CA GLY A 236 21.71 -10.57 3.35
C GLY A 236 20.74 -11.53 4.05
N ARG A 237 20.29 -11.20 5.27
CA ARG A 237 19.27 -11.95 6.01
C ARG A 237 18.04 -11.07 6.29
N LEU A 238 16.93 -11.69 6.67
CA LEU A 238 15.74 -11.00 7.17
C LEU A 238 15.71 -10.99 8.70
N VAL A 239 15.10 -9.95 9.27
CA VAL A 239 14.64 -9.98 10.66
C VAL A 239 13.26 -10.67 10.67
N GLY A 240 13.22 -11.92 11.16
CA GLY A 240 11.97 -12.71 11.16
C GLY A 240 11.66 -13.34 9.79
N GLU A 241 10.51 -12.99 9.22
CA GLU A 241 10.03 -13.44 7.91
C GLU A 241 9.48 -12.26 7.11
N PRO A 242 9.20 -12.40 5.80
CA PRO A 242 8.59 -11.32 5.03
C PRO A 242 7.26 -10.86 5.64
N LEU A 243 6.99 -9.56 5.55
CA LEU A 243 5.80 -8.92 6.11
C LEU A 243 4.55 -9.24 5.28
N HIS A 244 4.14 -10.50 5.31
CA HIS A 244 3.05 -11.04 4.52
C HIS A 244 2.06 -11.82 5.39
N GLY A 245 0.77 -11.68 5.08
CA GLY A 245 -0.30 -12.38 5.78
C GLY A 245 -0.29 -12.10 7.28
N PRO A 246 -0.20 -13.13 8.15
CA PRO A 246 -0.21 -12.94 9.61
C PRO A 246 0.83 -11.94 10.13
N ALA A 247 2.00 -11.85 9.50
CA ALA A 247 3.04 -10.90 9.91
C ALA A 247 2.61 -9.43 9.77
N LYS A 248 1.75 -9.10 8.78
CA LYS A 248 1.16 -7.75 8.68
C LYS A 248 0.22 -7.45 9.84
N ALA A 249 -0.59 -8.43 10.25
CA ALA A 249 -1.49 -8.28 11.39
C ALA A 249 -0.70 -8.05 12.69
N GLU A 250 0.38 -8.79 12.92
CA GLU A 250 1.26 -8.58 14.06
C GLU A 250 1.97 -7.21 14.02
N ALA A 251 2.37 -6.74 12.83
CA ALA A 251 2.96 -5.41 12.66
C ALA A 251 1.98 -4.29 13.04
N VAL A 252 0.74 -4.39 12.57
CA VAL A 252 -0.33 -3.43 12.89
C VAL A 252 -0.64 -3.45 14.39
N ARG A 253 -0.67 -4.62 15.05
CA ARG A 253 -0.83 -4.71 16.51
C ARG A 253 0.33 -4.04 17.27
N ALA A 254 1.56 -4.34 16.87
CA ALA A 254 2.76 -3.80 17.51
C ALA A 254 2.79 -2.27 17.37
N LEU A 255 2.46 -1.75 16.19
CA LEU A 255 2.37 -0.32 15.93
C LEU A 255 1.22 0.32 16.71
N ALA A 256 0.02 -0.28 16.72
CA ALA A 256 -1.12 0.26 17.46
C ALA A 256 -0.84 0.36 18.96
N SER A 257 -0.21 -0.67 19.55
CA SER A 257 0.22 -0.65 20.95
C SER A 257 1.23 0.48 21.22
N ALA A 258 2.18 0.68 20.30
CA ALA A 258 3.20 1.71 20.43
C ALA A 258 2.66 3.14 20.28
N GLU A 259 1.67 3.34 19.42
CA GLU A 259 1.10 4.64 19.06
C GLU A 259 -0.15 4.98 19.89
N GLY A 260 -0.62 4.09 20.75
CA GLY A 260 -1.83 4.27 21.56
C GLY A 260 -3.14 4.18 20.77
N LEU A 261 -3.14 3.48 19.63
CA LEU A 261 -4.28 3.42 18.71
C LEU A 261 -5.33 2.38 19.17
N ASP A 262 -6.60 2.73 19.03
CA ASP A 262 -7.72 1.80 19.18
C ASP A 262 -8.07 1.20 17.82
N LEU A 263 -7.71 -0.07 17.63
CA LEU A 263 -7.96 -0.79 16.37
C LEU A 263 -9.45 -0.85 16.01
N ALA A 264 -10.37 -0.80 16.98
CA ALA A 264 -11.81 -0.76 16.70
C ALA A 264 -12.26 0.54 16.01
N ARG A 265 -11.44 1.60 16.06
CA ARG A 265 -11.67 2.90 15.40
C ARG A 265 -10.85 3.05 14.11
N CYS A 266 -9.86 2.18 13.91
CA CYS A 266 -8.99 2.20 12.75
C CYS A 266 -9.65 1.65 11.48
N ALA A 267 -9.09 2.00 10.34
CA ALA A 267 -9.38 1.41 9.04
C ALA A 267 -8.21 0.62 8.47
N ALA A 268 -8.52 -0.36 7.62
CA ALA A 268 -7.51 -1.08 6.84
C ALA A 268 -8.01 -1.35 5.43
N TYR A 269 -7.11 -1.22 4.46
CA TYR A 269 -7.39 -1.29 3.02
C TYR A 269 -6.48 -2.32 2.37
N SER A 270 -7.04 -3.30 1.64
CA SER A 270 -6.24 -4.28 0.88
C SER A 270 -7.01 -4.91 -0.29
N ASP A 271 -6.28 -5.42 -1.28
CA ASP A 271 -6.78 -6.19 -2.42
C ASP A 271 -6.70 -7.71 -2.24
N SER A 272 -5.92 -8.19 -1.28
CA SER A 272 -5.53 -9.59 -1.20
C SER A 272 -6.22 -10.34 -0.07
N HIS A 273 -6.64 -11.58 -0.33
CA HIS A 273 -7.14 -12.48 0.73
C HIS A 273 -6.08 -12.82 1.77
N ASN A 274 -4.79 -12.66 1.45
CA ASN A 274 -3.72 -12.87 2.42
C ASN A 274 -3.80 -11.87 3.57
N ASP A 275 -4.38 -10.69 3.34
CA ASP A 275 -4.48 -9.62 4.34
C ASP A 275 -5.77 -9.69 5.17
N ILE A 276 -6.59 -10.73 5.01
CA ILE A 276 -7.76 -10.98 5.87
C ILE A 276 -7.39 -10.89 7.36
N PRO A 277 -6.30 -11.49 7.87
CA PRO A 277 -5.91 -11.35 9.27
C PRO A 277 -5.73 -9.90 9.71
N MET A 278 -5.16 -9.02 8.87
CA MET A 278 -4.99 -7.60 9.15
C MET A 278 -6.32 -6.85 9.08
N LEU A 279 -7.12 -7.09 8.03
CA LEU A 279 -8.44 -6.50 7.86
C LEU A 279 -9.39 -6.87 9.00
N SER A 280 -9.30 -8.09 9.53
CA SER A 280 -10.11 -8.55 10.66
C SER A 280 -9.71 -7.95 12.02
N LEU A 281 -8.61 -7.20 12.11
CA LEU A 281 -8.21 -6.54 13.36
C LEU A 281 -8.95 -5.23 13.61
N VAL A 282 -9.37 -4.56 12.54
CA VAL A 282 -9.84 -3.18 12.59
C VAL A 282 -11.36 -3.08 12.56
N GLY A 283 -11.91 -1.96 13.06
CA GLY A 283 -13.36 -1.70 12.98
C GLY A 283 -13.85 -1.39 11.57
N HIS A 284 -12.99 -0.83 10.71
CA HIS A 284 -13.38 -0.37 9.38
C HIS A 284 -12.57 -1.07 8.26
N PRO A 285 -12.85 -2.35 7.93
CA PRO A 285 -12.18 -3.06 6.84
C PRO A 285 -12.72 -2.67 5.45
N TYR A 286 -11.81 -2.41 4.51
CA TYR A 286 -12.10 -2.09 3.12
C TYR A 286 -11.36 -3.03 2.15
N ALA A 287 -12.14 -3.71 1.32
CA ALA A 287 -11.65 -4.51 0.20
C ALA A 287 -11.50 -3.61 -1.04
N ILE A 288 -10.27 -3.26 -1.39
CA ILE A 288 -9.91 -2.39 -2.52
C ILE A 288 -9.42 -3.22 -3.69
N ASN A 289 -10.00 -3.07 -4.87
CA ASN A 289 -9.63 -3.87 -6.05
C ASN A 289 -9.55 -5.40 -5.78
N PRO A 290 -10.45 -6.00 -4.98
CA PRO A 290 -10.15 -7.27 -4.35
C PRO A 290 -10.02 -8.42 -5.35
N ASP A 291 -9.14 -9.37 -5.00
CA ASP A 291 -9.08 -10.69 -5.59
C ASP A 291 -10.40 -11.46 -5.36
N THR A 292 -10.56 -12.60 -6.04
CA THR A 292 -11.81 -13.38 -5.97
C THR A 292 -12.11 -13.89 -4.56
N LYS A 293 -11.08 -14.27 -3.79
CA LYS A 293 -11.24 -14.84 -2.44
C LYS A 293 -11.60 -13.73 -1.44
N LEU A 294 -10.89 -12.60 -1.48
CA LEU A 294 -11.17 -11.45 -0.63
C LEU A 294 -12.56 -10.89 -0.95
N ARG A 295 -12.95 -10.79 -2.22
CA ARG A 295 -14.29 -10.35 -2.61
C ARG A 295 -15.39 -11.23 -2.04
N LYS A 296 -15.19 -12.56 -2.06
CA LYS A 296 -16.15 -13.51 -1.48
C LYS A 296 -16.22 -13.33 0.04
N HIS A 297 -15.07 -13.22 0.70
CA HIS A 297 -15.00 -13.01 2.16
C HIS A 297 -15.67 -11.70 2.57
N ALA A 298 -15.34 -10.59 1.89
CA ALA A 298 -15.90 -9.27 2.13
C ALA A 298 -17.44 -9.27 2.03
N ARG A 299 -18.00 -9.89 0.98
CA ARG A 299 -19.46 -10.04 0.83
C ARG A 299 -20.12 -10.88 1.92
N ALA A 300 -19.40 -11.85 2.49
CA ALA A 300 -19.94 -12.72 3.52
C ALA A 300 -19.90 -12.07 4.92
N HIS A 301 -19.12 -11.01 5.10
CA HIS A 301 -18.93 -10.29 6.38
C HIS A 301 -19.32 -8.81 6.26
N ASP A 302 -20.03 -8.44 5.19
CA ASP A 302 -20.48 -7.07 4.90
C ASP A 302 -19.35 -6.02 4.92
N TRP A 303 -18.14 -6.41 4.52
CA TRP A 303 -17.03 -5.46 4.38
C TRP A 303 -17.23 -4.55 3.18
N ARG A 304 -16.79 -3.30 3.31
CA ARG A 304 -16.92 -2.29 2.26
C ARG A 304 -16.04 -2.66 1.06
N LEU A 305 -16.60 -2.61 -0.15
CA LEU A 305 -15.88 -2.90 -1.39
C LEU A 305 -15.72 -1.64 -2.25
N ARG A 306 -14.51 -1.39 -2.77
CA ARG A 306 -14.27 -0.41 -3.84
C ARG A 306 -13.42 -1.03 -4.93
N ASP A 307 -13.78 -0.84 -6.20
CA ASP A 307 -13.04 -1.40 -7.34
C ASP A 307 -12.76 -0.33 -8.40
N TYR A 308 -11.54 0.20 -8.39
CA TYR A 308 -11.08 1.28 -9.26
C TYR A 308 -10.67 0.79 -10.67
N ARG A 309 -10.69 -0.53 -10.91
CA ARG A 309 -10.37 -1.11 -12.22
C ARG A 309 -11.53 -1.00 -13.20
N THR A 310 -12.75 -0.77 -12.71
CA THR A 310 -14.00 -0.85 -13.47
C THR A 310 -14.18 0.29 -14.48
N GLY A 311 -13.68 1.51 -14.20
CA GLY A 311 -13.72 2.63 -15.16
C GLY A 311 -13.00 2.31 -16.47
N ARG A 312 -11.92 1.51 -16.43
CA ARG A 312 -11.17 1.07 -17.60
C ARG A 312 -11.90 0.01 -18.43
N LYS A 313 -12.78 -0.80 -17.82
CA LYS A 313 -13.61 -1.80 -18.52
C LYS A 313 -14.77 -1.14 -19.28
N ALA A 314 -15.41 -0.13 -18.69
CA ALA A 314 -16.49 0.60 -19.33
C ALA A 314 -16.02 1.29 -20.63
N VAL A 315 -14.83 1.90 -20.63
CA VAL A 315 -14.25 2.51 -21.83
C VAL A 315 -13.88 1.47 -22.89
N LYS A 316 -13.26 0.34 -22.50
CA LYS A 316 -12.88 -0.72 -23.46
C LYS A 316 -14.07 -1.45 -24.08
N VAL A 317 -15.21 -1.54 -23.40
CA VAL A 317 -16.42 -2.18 -23.93
C VAL A 317 -17.31 -1.16 -24.67
N GLY A 318 -17.36 0.09 -24.20
CA GLY A 318 -18.19 1.14 -24.78
C GLY A 318 -17.69 1.66 -26.14
N VAL A 319 -16.37 1.78 -26.33
CA VAL A 319 -15.79 2.29 -27.60
C VAL A 319 -16.04 1.34 -28.79
N PRO A 320 -15.82 0.01 -28.70
CA PRO A 320 -16.15 -0.91 -29.79
C PRO A 320 -17.66 -1.03 -30.05
N ALA A 321 -18.50 -0.97 -29.02
CA ALA A 321 -19.95 -1.05 -29.17
C ALA A 321 -20.52 0.20 -29.87
N ALA A 322 -20.08 1.40 -29.49
CA ALA A 322 -20.47 2.65 -30.14
C ALA A 322 -19.94 2.73 -31.59
N ALA A 323 -18.72 2.27 -31.85
CA ALA A 323 -18.16 2.18 -33.19
C ALA A 323 -18.94 1.20 -34.09
N GLY A 324 -19.36 0.04 -33.55
CA GLY A 324 -20.18 -0.94 -34.26
C GLY A 324 -21.56 -0.41 -34.65
N VAL A 325 -22.25 0.28 -33.72
CA VAL A 325 -23.55 0.92 -34.01
C VAL A 325 -23.39 2.07 -35.01
N GLY A 326 -22.36 2.90 -34.87
CA GLY A 326 -22.05 3.98 -35.79
C GLY A 326 -21.76 3.51 -37.22
N ALA A 327 -21.04 2.39 -37.37
CA ALA A 327 -20.74 1.79 -38.68
C ALA A 327 -22.00 1.24 -39.38
N ILE A 328 -22.91 0.62 -38.63
CA ILE A 328 -24.19 0.11 -39.17
C ILE A 328 -25.10 1.26 -39.59
N ALA A 329 -25.26 2.28 -38.74
CA ALA A 329 -26.09 3.45 -39.04
C ALA A 329 -25.53 4.25 -40.23
N GLY A 330 -24.21 4.48 -40.26
CA GLY A 330 -23.52 5.16 -41.37
C GLY A 330 -23.60 4.37 -42.68
N GLY A 331 -23.45 3.04 -42.62
CA GLY A 331 -23.58 2.15 -43.78
C GLY A 331 -24.99 2.14 -44.39
N ALA A 332 -26.02 2.11 -43.54
CA ALA A 332 -27.42 2.18 -43.98
C ALA A 332 -27.74 3.53 -44.64
N ALA A 333 -27.29 4.65 -44.06
CA ALA A 333 -27.48 5.98 -44.64
C ALA A 333 -26.78 6.13 -45.99
N ALA A 334 -25.55 5.62 -46.13
CA ALA A 334 -24.81 5.65 -47.39
C ALA A 334 -25.47 4.79 -48.48
N ALA A 335 -25.98 3.60 -48.12
CA ALA A 335 -26.70 2.73 -49.05
C ALA A 335 -28.00 3.38 -49.56
N ILE A 336 -28.76 4.03 -48.68
CA ILE A 336 -29.98 4.77 -49.05
C ILE A 336 -29.64 5.96 -49.97
N ALA A 337 -28.56 6.69 -49.68
CA ALA A 337 -28.11 7.81 -50.52
C ALA A 337 -27.65 7.35 -51.93
N LEU A 338 -26.95 6.22 -52.01
CA LEU A 338 -26.53 5.62 -53.29
C LEU A 338 -27.70 5.08 -54.10
N HIS A 339 -28.73 4.53 -53.45
CA HIS A 339 -29.93 4.04 -54.12
C HIS A 339 -30.77 5.18 -54.71
N ARG A 340 -30.85 6.33 -54.02
CA ARG A 340 -31.56 7.53 -54.51
C ARG A 340 -30.88 8.23 -55.70
N ARG A 341 -29.58 8.01 -55.92
CA ARG A 341 -28.85 8.56 -57.07
C ARG A 341 -28.93 7.71 -58.35
N ARG A 342 -29.52 6.51 -58.26
CA ARG A 342 -29.66 5.57 -59.39
C ARG A 342 -31.08 5.51 -59.98
N LYS A 343 -32.00 6.33 -59.47
CA LYS A 343 -33.31 6.62 -60.08
C LYS A 343 -33.29 8.05 -60.60
#